data_AF-A0A0F9UQ95-F1
#
_entry.id   AF-A0A0F9UQ95-F1
#
_cell.length_a   1.000
_cell.length_b   1.000
_cell.length_c   1.000
_cell.angle_alpha   90.00
_cell.angle_beta   90.00
_cell.angle_gamma   90.00
#
_symmetry.space_group_name_H-M   'P 1'
#
loop_
_entity.id
_entity.type
_entity.pdbx_description
1 polymer ?
#
loop_
_entity_poly.entity_id
_entity_poly.type
_entity_poly.pdbx_seq_one_letter_code
_entity_poly.pdbx_strand_id
1 'polypeptide(L)'
;MHSEYLAKGKRSFSNIQGALFIHGHSLAQNDEHFLKVIEKGKIKHIYVGLFGDEHSDGNKAIKSRALRMTHNRAQSKPLRVTFYDSDSARVWN
;
A
#
# COMPACT_ATOMS: atom_id res chain seq x y z
N MET A 1 22.97 -15.79 9.07
CA MET A 1 23.18 -14.33 8.90
C MET A 1 21.86 -13.71 8.46
N HIS A 2 21.12 -13.12 9.39
CA HIS A 2 19.91 -12.35 9.09
C HIS A 2 20.39 -10.93 8.76
N SER A 3 20.13 -10.42 7.55
CA SER A 3 20.57 -9.07 7.18
C SER A 3 19.94 -8.03 8.13
N GLU A 4 20.76 -7.42 8.99
CA GLU A 4 20.31 -6.41 9.97
C GLU A 4 19.63 -5.21 9.30
N TYR A 5 20.00 -4.92 8.05
CA TYR A 5 19.41 -3.89 7.22
C TYR A 5 17.93 -4.16 6.92
N LEU A 6 17.60 -5.39 6.51
CA LEU A 6 16.21 -5.80 6.24
C LEU A 6 15.37 -5.78 7.53
N ALA A 7 15.96 -6.22 8.64
CA ALA A 7 15.30 -6.19 9.94
C ALA A 7 15.00 -4.75 10.40
N LYS A 8 15.94 -3.82 10.21
CA LYS A 8 15.73 -2.39 10.48
C LYS A 8 14.62 -1.80 9.59
N GLY A 9 14.61 -2.14 8.30
CA GLY A 9 13.56 -1.73 7.36
C GLY A 9 12.17 -2.18 7.82
N LYS A 10 12.02 -3.45 8.20
CA LYS A 10 10.75 -4.00 8.69
C LYS A 10 10.26 -3.34 9.98
N ARG A 11 11.16 -3.09 10.93
CA ARG A 11 10.84 -2.37 12.19
C ARG A 11 10.38 -0.94 11.93
N SER A 12 11.09 -0.22 11.07
CA SER A 12 10.76 1.16 10.70
C SER A 12 9.39 1.22 10.01
N PHE A 13 9.15 0.30 9.07
CA PHE A 13 7.88 0.21 8.34
C PHE A 13 6.69 -0.10 9.26
N SER A 14 6.89 -0.99 10.25
CA SER A 14 5.84 -1.36 11.22
C SER A 14 5.43 -0.18 12.13
N ASN A 15 6.30 0.81 12.28
CA ASN A 15 6.06 1.99 13.11
C ASN A 15 5.45 3.17 12.33
N ILE A 16 5.26 3.06 11.02
CA ILE A 16 4.58 4.10 10.22
C ILE A 16 3.14 4.25 10.73
N GLN A 17 2.72 5.50 10.90
CA GLN A 17 1.37 5.89 11.34
C GLN A 17 0.80 6.93 10.38
N GLY A 18 -0.52 7.14 10.44
CA GLY A 18 -1.19 8.13 9.60
C GLY A 18 -1.40 7.61 8.18
N ALA A 19 -0.79 8.27 7.20
CA ALA A 19 -0.98 8.01 5.77
C ALA A 19 0.28 7.39 5.13
N LEU A 20 0.08 6.42 4.22
CA LEU A 20 1.13 5.83 3.40
C LEU A 20 0.77 5.99 1.92
N PHE A 21 1.70 6.52 1.12
CA PHE A 21 1.58 6.60 -0.33
C PHE A 21 2.37 5.47 -0.98
N ILE A 22 1.72 4.74 -1.87
CA ILE A 22 2.28 3.61 -2.61
C ILE A 22 2.35 4.04 -4.08
N HIS A 23 3.56 4.02 -4.64
CA HIS A 23 3.88 4.38 -6.02
C HIS A 23 4.52 3.18 -6.72
N GLY A 24 4.21 2.95 -8.00
CA GLY A 24 4.94 2.00 -8.86
C GLY A 24 4.89 0.52 -8.44
N HIS A 25 4.03 0.15 -7.48
CA HIS A 25 3.85 -1.22 -7.04
C HIS A 25 2.57 -1.81 -7.64
N SER A 26 2.70 -2.98 -8.27
CA SER A 26 1.57 -3.76 -8.80
C SER A 26 0.72 -4.42 -7.70
N LEU A 27 1.04 -4.17 -6.42
CA LEU A 27 0.51 -4.88 -5.25
C LEU A 27 0.43 -6.40 -5.51
N ALA A 28 1.39 -6.92 -6.27
CA ALA A 28 1.33 -8.29 -6.76
C ALA A 28 1.65 -9.26 -5.62
N GLN A 29 1.50 -10.56 -5.88
CA GLN A 29 1.64 -11.60 -4.85
C GLN A 29 3.03 -11.61 -4.19
N ASN A 30 4.05 -11.09 -4.89
CA ASN A 30 5.39 -10.86 -4.35
C ASN A 30 5.43 -9.82 -3.21
N ASP A 31 4.42 -8.96 -3.07
CA ASP A 31 4.35 -7.90 -2.05
C ASP A 31 3.57 -8.33 -0.79
N GLU A 32 3.18 -9.60 -0.66
CA GLU A 32 2.28 -10.07 0.40
C GLU A 32 2.81 -9.79 1.82
N HIS A 33 4.13 -9.80 2.02
CA HIS A 33 4.74 -9.44 3.29
C HIS A 33 4.52 -7.96 3.66
N PHE A 34 4.45 -7.05 2.69
CA PHE A 34 4.13 -5.63 2.95
C PHE A 34 2.66 -5.46 3.30
N LEU A 35 1.77 -6.17 2.58
CA LEU A 35 0.33 -6.14 2.85
C LEU A 35 0.02 -6.57 4.29
N LYS A 36 0.62 -7.68 4.75
CA LYS A 36 0.46 -8.18 6.13
C LYS A 36 0.94 -7.18 7.19
N VAL A 37 1.97 -6.40 6.90
CA VAL A 37 2.44 -5.36 7.83
C VAL A 37 1.47 -4.18 7.87
N ILE A 38 0.89 -3.78 6.73
CA ILE A 38 -0.13 -2.73 6.71
C ILE A 38 -1.39 -3.19 7.45
N GLU A 39 -1.85 -4.43 7.21
CA GLU A 39 -3.01 -5.03 7.87
C GLU A 39 -2.86 -5.13 9.40
N LYS A 40 -1.64 -5.33 9.92
CA LYS A 40 -1.35 -5.40 11.37
C LYS A 40 -0.84 -4.09 11.96
N GLY A 41 -0.43 -3.14 11.12
CA GLY A 41 0.29 -1.93 11.50
C GLY A 41 -0.60 -0.82 12.07
N LYS A 42 -0.07 0.39 12.18
CA LYS A 42 -0.78 1.57 12.74
C LYS A 42 -1.26 2.56 11.67
N ILE A 43 -1.06 2.22 10.40
CA ILE A 43 -1.49 3.04 9.25
C ILE A 43 -3.02 3.13 9.25
N LYS A 44 -3.53 4.33 9.01
CA LYS A 44 -4.97 4.64 8.98
C LYS A 44 -5.46 4.85 7.55
N HIS A 45 -4.59 5.25 6.64
CA HIS A 45 -4.95 5.54 5.25
C HIS A 45 -3.82 5.13 4.31
N ILE A 46 -4.14 4.39 3.25
CA ILE A 46 -3.24 4.18 2.12
C ILE A 46 -3.74 4.89 0.86
N TYR A 47 -2.81 5.53 0.17
CA TYR A 47 -3.01 6.13 -1.13
C TYR A 47 -2.29 5.27 -2.16
N VAL A 48 -3.02 4.70 -3.11
CA VAL A 48 -2.47 3.78 -4.12
C VAL A 48 -2.50 4.45 -5.48
N GLY A 49 -1.31 4.66 -6.04
CA GLY A 49 -1.18 5.22 -7.38
C GLY A 49 -1.54 4.17 -8.43
N LEU A 50 -2.42 4.53 -9.36
CA LEU A 50 -2.73 3.75 -10.55
C LEU A 50 -2.14 4.47 -11.75
N PHE A 51 -1.54 3.72 -12.67
CA PHE A 51 -0.93 4.28 -13.87
C PHE A 51 -1.81 3.98 -15.07
N GLY A 52 -2.04 4.99 -15.93
CA GLY A 52 -2.89 4.86 -17.11
C GLY A 52 -4.36 4.62 -16.79
N ASP A 53 -5.01 3.71 -17.52
CA ASP A 53 -6.45 3.45 -17.40
C ASP A 53 -6.83 2.77 -16.07
N GLU A 54 -7.65 3.45 -15.27
CA GLU A 54 -8.14 2.95 -13.98
C GLU A 54 -9.00 1.68 -14.08
N HIS A 55 -9.52 1.38 -15.28
CA HIS A 55 -10.38 0.23 -15.57
C HIS A 55 -9.64 -0.91 -16.27
N SER A 56 -8.33 -0.79 -16.51
CA SER A 56 -7.51 -1.89 -16.99
C SER A 56 -7.56 -3.07 -16.01
N ASP A 57 -7.39 -4.29 -16.51
CA ASP A 57 -7.47 -5.50 -15.67
C ASP A 57 -6.38 -5.51 -14.58
N GLY A 58 -5.21 -4.95 -14.88
CA GLY A 58 -4.15 -4.74 -13.89
C GLY A 58 -4.59 -3.81 -12.75
N ASN A 59 -5.14 -2.64 -13.08
CA ASN A 59 -5.59 -1.67 -12.08
C ASN A 59 -6.82 -2.18 -11.29
N LYS A 60 -7.73 -2.94 -11.92
CA LYS A 60 -8.82 -3.64 -11.21
C LYS A 60 -8.28 -4.64 -10.18
N ALA A 61 -7.24 -5.41 -10.54
CA ALA A 61 -6.60 -6.34 -9.61
C ALA A 61 -5.93 -5.61 -8.42
N ILE A 62 -5.25 -4.50 -8.68
CA ILE A 62 -4.65 -3.63 -7.65
C ILE A 62 -5.74 -3.09 -6.71
N LYS A 63 -6.82 -2.54 -7.26
CA LYS A 63 -7.97 -2.02 -6.50
C LYS A 63 -8.58 -3.09 -5.59
N SER A 64 -8.88 -4.27 -6.15
CA SER A 64 -9.44 -5.40 -5.41
C SER A 64 -8.53 -5.83 -4.25
N ARG A 65 -7.22 -5.90 -4.48
CA ARG A 65 -6.25 -6.24 -3.44
C ARG A 65 -6.19 -5.19 -2.33
N ALA A 66 -6.13 -3.91 -2.67
CA ALA A 66 -6.09 -2.83 -1.69
C ALA A 66 -7.38 -2.78 -0.84
N LEU A 67 -8.54 -2.96 -1.45
CA LEU A 67 -9.83 -3.03 -0.75
C LEU A 67 -9.93 -4.26 0.16
N ARG A 68 -9.39 -5.41 -0.23
CA ARG A 68 -9.35 -6.59 0.66
C ARG A 68 -8.63 -6.28 1.97
N MET A 69 -7.59 -5.45 1.96
CA MET A 69 -6.87 -5.06 3.17
C MET A 69 -7.74 -4.25 4.15
N THR A 70 -8.70 -3.46 3.64
CA THR A 70 -9.64 -2.74 4.51
C THR A 70 -10.62 -3.70 5.18
N HIS A 71 -11.03 -4.75 4.47
CA HIS A 71 -11.91 -5.80 5.00
C HIS A 71 -11.20 -6.70 6.03
N ASN A 72 -9.92 -7.01 5.81
CA ASN A 72 -9.11 -7.82 6.74
C ASN A 72 -8.75 -7.08 8.05
N ARG A 73 -8.97 -5.76 8.09
CA ARG A 73 -8.63 -4.91 9.22
C ARG A 73 -9.66 -5.06 10.34
N ALA A 74 -9.18 -5.08 11.59
CA ALA A 74 -10.08 -5.04 12.74
C ALA A 74 -10.94 -3.76 12.73
N GLN A 75 -12.24 -3.87 13.02
CA GLN A 75 -13.17 -2.73 13.01
C GLN A 75 -12.76 -1.59 13.96
N SER A 76 -12.07 -1.91 15.06
CA SER A 76 -11.54 -0.92 16.00
C SER A 76 -10.37 -0.08 15.45
N LYS A 77 -9.80 -0.46 14.30
CA LYS A 77 -8.64 0.21 13.67
C LYS A 77 -8.83 0.30 12.16
N PRO A 78 -9.87 0.98 11.66
CA PRO A 78 -10.21 0.97 10.24
C PRO A 78 -9.06 1.48 9.37
N LEU A 79 -8.89 0.87 8.21
CA LEU A 79 -7.96 1.28 7.18
C LEU A 79 -8.74 1.87 6.01
N ARG A 80 -8.40 3.11 5.62
CA ARG A 80 -8.97 3.76 4.43
C ARG A 80 -8.06 3.55 3.23
N VAL A 81 -8.66 3.45 2.05
CA VAL A 81 -7.96 3.33 0.77
C VAL A 81 -8.46 4.41 -0.16
N THR A 82 -7.53 5.12 -0.80
CA THR A 82 -7.82 6.07 -1.87
C THR A 82 -6.92 5.76 -3.05
N PHE A 83 -7.48 5.79 -4.25
CA PHE A 83 -6.72 5.66 -5.48
C PHE A 83 -6.49 7.04 -6.08
N TYR A 84 -5.32 7.24 -6.68
CA TYR A 84 -5.00 8.47 -7.40
C TYR A 84 -4.30 8.12 -8.71
N ASP A 85 -4.44 8.99 -9.70
CA ASP A 85 -3.74 8.86 -10.96
C ASP A 85 -2.28 9.28 -10.78
N SER A 86 -1.38 8.30 -10.91
CA SER A 86 0.06 8.52 -10.80
C SER A 86 0.70 9.09 -12.07
N ASP A 87 0.02 9.02 -13.22
CA ASP A 87 0.49 9.61 -14.48
C ASP A 87 0.39 11.14 -14.45
N SER A 88 -0.60 11.67 -13.73
CA SER A 88 -0.80 13.12 -13.55
C SER A 88 0.28 13.83 -12.71
N ALA A 89 1.23 13.09 -12.11
CA ALA A 89 2.26 13.63 -11.24
C ALA A 89 3.32 14.43 -12.00
N ARG A 90 2.99 15.70 -12.32
CA ARG A 90 3.90 16.64 -12.97
C ARG A 90 4.98 17.11 -12.00
N VAL A 91 6.25 16.86 -12.34
CA VAL A 91 7.41 17.39 -11.62
C VAL A 91 7.56 18.88 -11.94
N TRP A 92 7.84 19.72 -10.94
CA TRP A 92 8.16 21.14 -11.14
C TRP A 92 9.58 21.29 -11.66
N ASN A 93 9.78 22.19 -12.63
CA ASN A 93 11.07 22.69 -13.10
C ASN A 93 11.21 24.17 -12.74
#